data_AF-A0A7T6XT35-F1
#
_entry.id   AF-A0A7T6XT35-F1
#
_cell.length_a   1.000
_cell.length_b   1.000
_cell.length_c   1.000
_cell.angle_alpha   90.00
_cell.angle_beta   90.00
_cell.angle_gamma   90.00
#
_symmetry.space_group_name_H-M   'P 1'
#
loop_
_entity.id
_entity.type
_entity.pdbx_description
1 polymer ?
#
loop_
_entity_poly.entity_id
_entity_poly.type
_entity_poly.pdbx_seq_one_letter_code
_entity_poly.pdbx_strand_id
1 'polypeptide(L)'
;MFKGRSISALAIAALATTAQCQQLSYEDSVTALAYGNVATASSSEGTVWLNVTGFAVDQLPHIQNDLGIHSLDNLEMLTTLAGLAQNAASKGQWGDIVYLYSAFAMNGYSDYLNVSTVEMQESLLDAITDQDSGKVDVDLAELYASTSSSKFLVEAFQGLKSKTNPQHKRWLRETCSSANLAVKNSCRSLLENVRGNITWKTGSPRSICKYGCCISWSANATFQIENLTNAANYCINACGTSYVSCEVYGVELQGTLVDQCLSNRATGCR
;
A
#
# COMPACT_ATOMS: atom_id res chain seq x y z
N MET A 1 -33.77 -55.95 16.99
CA MET A 1 -32.44 -55.91 17.66
C MET A 1 -31.55 -54.96 16.90
N PHE A 2 -30.89 -54.05 17.63
CA PHE A 2 -30.02 -52.99 17.11
C PHE A 2 -28.73 -53.50 16.44
N LYS A 3 -28.12 -52.58 15.66
CA LYS A 3 -26.72 -52.43 15.23
C LYS A 3 -26.46 -52.86 13.77
N GLY A 4 -25.81 -52.08 12.91
CA GLY A 4 -25.05 -50.85 13.13
C GLY A 4 -24.89 -50.04 11.84
N ARG A 5 -24.61 -48.75 12.04
CA ARG A 5 -24.46 -47.68 11.05
C ARG A 5 -23.12 -47.70 10.31
N SER A 6 -23.12 -46.97 9.20
CA SER A 6 -22.03 -46.12 8.67
C SER A 6 -20.95 -46.86 7.86
N ILE A 7 -20.42 -46.34 6.74
CA ILE A 7 -20.17 -44.93 6.39
C ILE A 7 -20.39 -44.75 4.87
N SER A 8 -21.31 -43.87 4.49
CA SER A 8 -21.41 -43.36 3.11
C SER A 8 -20.32 -42.31 2.94
N ALA A 9 -19.34 -42.59 2.07
CA ALA A 9 -18.37 -41.59 1.62
C ALA A 9 -19.11 -40.56 0.74
N LEU A 10 -19.46 -39.42 1.33
CA LEU A 10 -19.85 -38.22 0.59
C LEU A 10 -18.59 -37.64 -0.04
N ALA A 11 -18.37 -37.97 -1.31
CA ALA A 11 -17.50 -37.19 -2.17
C ALA A 11 -18.14 -35.81 -2.34
N ILE A 12 -17.65 -34.83 -1.58
CA ILE A 12 -17.92 -33.43 -1.84
C ILE A 12 -17.12 -33.09 -3.10
N ALA A 13 -17.78 -33.22 -4.26
CA ALA A 13 -17.30 -32.61 -5.47
C ALA A 13 -17.36 -31.09 -5.25
N ALA A 14 -16.22 -30.50 -4.91
CA ALA A 14 -16.01 -29.07 -5.07
C ALA A 14 -16.14 -28.80 -6.57
N LEU A 15 -17.32 -28.36 -6.99
CA LEU A 15 -17.54 -27.77 -8.29
C LEU A 15 -16.65 -26.52 -8.33
N ALA A 16 -15.46 -26.67 -8.88
CA ALA A 16 -14.76 -25.59 -9.56
C ALA A 16 -15.65 -25.21 -10.74
N THR A 17 -16.70 -24.43 -10.49
CA THR A 17 -17.36 -23.67 -11.53
C THR A 17 -16.29 -22.73 -12.06
N THR A 18 -15.76 -23.05 -13.23
CA THR A 18 -15.15 -22.09 -14.13
C THR A 18 -16.19 -21.02 -14.40
N ALA A 19 -16.28 -20.03 -13.51
CA ALA A 19 -17.06 -18.84 -13.73
C ALA A 19 -16.43 -18.15 -14.93
N GLN A 20 -17.17 -18.16 -16.05
CA GLN A 20 -16.98 -17.20 -17.13
C GLN A 20 -16.80 -15.82 -16.51
N CYS A 21 -15.78 -15.08 -16.97
CA CYS A 21 -15.46 -13.72 -16.54
C CYS A 21 -16.68 -12.80 -16.66
N GLN A 22 -17.58 -12.82 -15.67
CA GLN A 22 -18.39 -11.67 -15.36
C GLN A 22 -17.44 -10.66 -14.77
N GLN A 23 -17.22 -9.58 -15.51
CA GLN A 23 -16.55 -8.40 -15.00
C GLN A 23 -17.32 -7.98 -13.75
N LEU A 24 -16.67 -8.07 -12.58
CA LEU A 24 -17.29 -7.73 -11.31
C LEU A 24 -17.85 -6.31 -11.38
N SER A 25 -18.97 -6.08 -10.69
CA SER A 25 -19.43 -4.72 -10.50
C SER A 25 -18.38 -3.91 -9.74
N TYR A 26 -18.49 -2.58 -9.76
CA TYR A 26 -17.60 -1.71 -8.99
C TYR A 26 -17.59 -2.10 -7.49
N GLU A 27 -18.77 -2.30 -6.91
CA GLU A 27 -18.95 -2.56 -5.47
C GLU A 27 -18.42 -3.96 -5.10
N ASP A 28 -18.62 -4.94 -5.98
CA ASP A 28 -18.07 -6.29 -5.82
C ASP A 28 -16.54 -6.27 -5.94
N SER A 29 -15.99 -5.43 -6.82
CA SER A 29 -14.54 -5.29 -6.99
C SER A 29 -13.88 -4.73 -5.73
N VAL A 30 -14.42 -3.63 -5.20
CA VAL A 30 -13.94 -3.02 -3.94
C VAL A 30 -14.10 -4.00 -2.77
N THR A 31 -15.23 -4.71 -2.70
CA THR A 31 -15.49 -5.70 -1.64
C THR A 31 -14.53 -6.89 -1.72
N ALA A 32 -14.25 -7.41 -2.91
CA ALA A 32 -13.30 -8.50 -3.11
C ALA A 32 -11.88 -8.09 -2.70
N LEU A 33 -11.46 -6.87 -3.07
CA LEU A 33 -10.19 -6.28 -2.64
C LEU A 33 -10.12 -6.15 -1.12
N ALA A 34 -11.15 -5.52 -0.51
CA ALA A 34 -11.20 -5.27 0.93
C ALA A 34 -11.19 -6.56 1.77
N TYR A 35 -11.79 -7.64 1.26
CA TYR A 35 -11.75 -8.95 1.89
C TYR A 35 -10.44 -9.72 1.62
N GLY A 36 -9.63 -9.30 0.65
CA GLY A 36 -8.40 -9.99 0.23
C GLY A 36 -8.64 -11.21 -0.66
N ASN A 37 -9.80 -11.32 -1.32
CA ASN A 37 -10.09 -12.39 -2.28
C ASN A 37 -9.66 -11.98 -3.70
N VAL A 38 -8.38 -11.76 -3.87
CA VAL A 38 -7.80 -11.28 -5.13
C VAL A 38 -6.71 -12.24 -5.56
N ALA A 39 -6.74 -12.67 -6.81
CA ALA A 39 -5.72 -13.54 -7.36
C ALA A 39 -4.36 -12.84 -7.32
N THR A 40 -3.36 -13.53 -6.82
CA THR A 40 -2.00 -13.03 -6.66
C THR A 40 -1.16 -13.40 -7.88
N ALA A 41 -0.17 -12.56 -8.18
CA ALA A 41 0.82 -12.70 -9.25
C ALA A 41 0.40 -12.17 -10.63
N SER A 42 0.62 -10.88 -10.82
CA SER A 42 1.18 -10.40 -12.08
C SER A 42 2.72 -10.40 -11.92
N SER A 43 3.45 -10.47 -13.03
CA SER A 43 4.90 -10.15 -13.07
C SER A 43 5.16 -8.92 -13.94
N SER A 44 4.11 -8.14 -14.17
CA SER A 44 4.12 -7.01 -15.09
C SER A 44 4.79 -5.81 -14.42
N GLU A 45 5.84 -5.31 -15.09
CA GLU A 45 6.61 -4.13 -14.68
C GLU A 45 6.12 -2.90 -15.43
N GLY A 46 6.04 -1.77 -14.73
CA GLY A 46 5.79 -0.48 -15.36
C GLY A 46 5.48 0.61 -14.36
N THR A 47 5.22 1.80 -14.90
CA THR A 47 4.86 2.97 -14.09
C THR A 47 3.37 3.26 -14.23
N VAL A 48 2.68 3.40 -13.10
CA VAL A 48 1.27 3.82 -13.05
C VAL A 48 1.15 5.08 -12.22
N TRP A 49 0.22 5.93 -12.62
CA TRP A 49 -0.16 7.14 -11.88
C TRP A 49 -1.61 7.03 -11.41
N LEU A 50 -1.80 7.27 -10.12
CA LEU A 50 -3.08 7.58 -9.52
C LEU A 50 -3.21 9.10 -9.45
N ASN A 51 -3.94 9.66 -10.41
CA ASN A 51 -4.21 11.10 -10.47
C ASN A 51 -5.33 11.42 -9.48
N VAL A 52 -4.98 12.14 -8.41
CA VAL A 52 -5.92 12.59 -7.37
C VAL A 52 -6.10 14.11 -7.38
N THR A 53 -5.34 14.82 -8.22
CA THR A 53 -5.51 16.26 -8.42
C THR A 53 -6.96 16.56 -8.80
N GLY A 54 -7.62 17.39 -7.99
CA GLY A 54 -9.05 17.72 -8.15
C GLY A 54 -10.00 16.83 -7.35
N PHE A 55 -9.49 15.87 -6.58
CA PHE A 55 -10.27 15.25 -5.51
C PHE A 55 -10.66 16.32 -4.48
N ALA A 56 -11.84 16.16 -3.89
CA ALA A 56 -12.46 17.19 -3.10
C ALA A 56 -11.64 17.45 -1.81
N VAL A 57 -11.00 18.62 -1.74
CA VAL A 57 -9.97 18.97 -0.73
C VAL A 57 -10.51 18.84 0.69
N ASP A 58 -11.74 19.28 0.92
CA ASP A 58 -12.38 19.26 2.23
C ASP A 58 -12.72 17.84 2.70
N GLN A 59 -12.92 16.92 1.75
CA GLN A 59 -13.27 15.52 2.04
C GLN A 59 -12.04 14.63 2.11
N LEU A 60 -10.91 15.02 1.49
CA LEU A 60 -9.70 14.21 1.41
C LEU A 60 -8.44 15.03 1.78
N PRO A 61 -8.39 15.71 2.93
CA PRO A 61 -7.34 16.70 3.24
C PRO A 61 -5.92 16.13 3.23
N HIS A 62 -5.76 14.82 3.43
CA HIS A 62 -4.46 14.13 3.45
C HIS A 62 -4.08 13.45 2.13
N ILE A 63 -4.99 13.45 1.14
CA ILE A 63 -4.77 12.83 -0.19
C ILE A 63 -4.95 13.92 -1.25
N GLN A 64 -3.89 14.69 -1.49
CA GLN A 64 -3.91 15.89 -2.34
C GLN A 64 -2.88 15.88 -3.47
N ASN A 65 -2.00 14.88 -3.50
CA ASN A 65 -0.92 14.80 -4.47
C ASN A 65 -1.05 13.52 -5.30
N ASP A 66 -0.90 13.65 -6.61
CA ASP A 66 -0.84 12.52 -7.53
C ASP A 66 0.24 11.53 -7.07
N LEU A 67 -0.10 10.25 -7.14
CA LEU A 67 0.75 9.17 -6.69
C LEU A 67 1.20 8.34 -7.89
N GLY A 68 2.47 8.47 -8.26
CA GLY A 68 3.11 7.59 -9.22
C GLY A 68 3.95 6.51 -8.54
N ILE A 69 3.90 5.29 -9.07
CA ILE A 69 4.71 4.15 -8.61
C ILE A 69 5.35 3.49 -9.82
N HIS A 70 6.66 3.22 -9.74
CA HIS A 70 7.32 2.28 -10.64
C HIS A 70 7.31 0.90 -9.98
N SER A 71 6.48 0.00 -10.50
CA SER A 71 6.31 -1.35 -9.98
C SER A 71 7.08 -2.34 -10.83
N LEU A 72 7.76 -3.29 -10.17
CA LEU A 72 8.47 -4.38 -10.85
C LEU A 72 7.62 -5.65 -11.01
N ASP A 73 6.38 -5.65 -10.51
CA ASP A 73 5.56 -6.87 -10.43
C ASP A 73 4.03 -6.67 -10.45
N ASN A 74 3.49 -5.47 -10.21
CA ASN A 74 2.06 -5.26 -9.99
C ASN A 74 1.42 -4.20 -10.92
N LEU A 75 1.96 -4.00 -12.14
CA LEU A 75 1.43 -3.00 -13.08
C LEU A 75 -0.08 -3.14 -13.36
N GLU A 76 -0.56 -4.36 -13.62
CA GLU A 76 -2.00 -4.61 -13.88
C GLU A 76 -2.90 -4.31 -12.66
N MET A 77 -2.47 -4.70 -11.47
CA MET A 77 -3.18 -4.42 -10.23
C MET A 77 -3.26 -2.92 -9.97
N LEU A 78 -2.14 -2.21 -10.11
CA LEU A 78 -2.09 -0.76 -9.96
C LEU A 78 -2.98 -0.04 -10.96
N THR A 79 -3.03 -0.52 -12.21
CA THR A 79 -3.93 0.01 -13.24
C THR A 79 -5.40 -0.17 -12.84
N THR A 80 -5.74 -1.34 -12.30
CA THR A 80 -7.09 -1.64 -11.79
C THR A 80 -7.46 -0.72 -10.62
N LEU A 81 -6.58 -0.58 -9.63
CA LEU A 81 -6.77 0.29 -8.48
C LEU A 81 -6.96 1.75 -8.90
N ALA A 82 -6.16 2.23 -9.85
CA ALA A 82 -6.29 3.59 -10.39
C ALA A 82 -7.65 3.81 -11.08
N GLY A 83 -8.11 2.85 -11.88
CA GLY A 83 -9.43 2.91 -12.52
C GLY A 83 -10.59 2.90 -11.51
N LEU A 84 -10.51 2.06 -10.47
CA LEU A 84 -11.50 2.02 -9.40
C LEU A 84 -11.53 3.34 -8.61
N ALA A 85 -10.37 3.91 -8.31
CA ALA A 85 -10.31 5.17 -7.56
C ALA A 85 -10.92 6.35 -8.35
N GLN A 86 -10.72 6.39 -9.66
CA GLN A 86 -11.39 7.38 -10.52
C GLN A 86 -12.92 7.18 -10.55
N ASN A 87 -13.39 5.94 -10.57
CA ASN A 87 -14.82 5.62 -10.50
C ASN A 87 -15.40 6.06 -9.15
N ALA A 88 -14.72 5.74 -8.05
CA ALA A 88 -15.10 6.15 -6.70
C ALA A 88 -15.20 7.69 -6.57
N ALA A 89 -14.22 8.42 -7.13
CA ALA A 89 -14.23 9.88 -7.18
C ALA A 89 -15.44 10.44 -7.93
N SER A 90 -15.82 9.85 -9.07
CA SER A 90 -17.00 10.27 -9.83
C SER A 90 -18.32 10.08 -9.07
N LYS A 91 -18.33 9.23 -8.04
CA LYS A 91 -19.50 8.90 -7.20
C LYS A 91 -19.45 9.53 -5.81
N GLY A 92 -18.39 10.25 -5.47
CA GLY A 92 -18.18 10.78 -4.11
C GLY A 92 -18.02 9.70 -3.04
N GLN A 93 -17.46 8.53 -3.40
CA GLN A 93 -17.20 7.42 -2.49
C GLN A 93 -15.85 7.60 -1.79
N TRP A 94 -15.79 8.55 -0.86
CA TRP A 94 -14.54 9.00 -0.23
C TRP A 94 -13.84 7.89 0.55
N GLY A 95 -14.59 7.05 1.27
CA GLY A 95 -14.03 5.90 1.98
C GLY A 95 -13.35 4.88 1.04
N ASP A 96 -13.95 4.63 -0.13
CA ASP A 96 -13.36 3.75 -1.13
C ASP A 96 -12.09 4.37 -1.72
N ILE A 97 -12.07 5.68 -1.97
CA ILE A 97 -10.87 6.38 -2.46
C ILE A 97 -9.71 6.25 -1.48
N VAL A 98 -9.94 6.45 -0.18
CA VAL A 98 -8.90 6.32 0.86
C VAL A 98 -8.32 4.90 0.88
N TYR A 99 -9.19 3.89 0.80
CA TYR A 99 -8.78 2.50 0.72
C TYR A 99 -7.98 2.20 -0.56
N LEU A 100 -8.48 2.61 -1.72
CA LEU A 100 -7.84 2.36 -3.01
C LEU A 100 -6.51 3.10 -3.15
N TYR A 101 -6.42 4.33 -2.61
CA TYR A 101 -5.16 5.07 -2.51
C TYR A 101 -4.14 4.33 -1.63
N SER A 102 -4.59 3.83 -0.47
CA SER A 102 -3.74 3.04 0.45
C SER A 102 -3.23 1.76 -0.21
N ALA A 103 -4.13 1.01 -0.86
CA ALA A 103 -3.79 -0.18 -1.63
C ALA A 103 -2.78 0.13 -2.75
N PHE A 104 -3.00 1.23 -3.48
CA PHE A 104 -2.09 1.68 -4.54
C PHE A 104 -0.72 2.02 -3.96
N ALA A 105 -0.67 2.80 -2.87
CA ALA A 105 0.58 3.17 -2.17
C ALA A 105 1.38 1.95 -1.67
N MET A 106 0.72 0.82 -1.42
CA MET A 106 1.33 -0.46 -1.06
C MET A 106 1.64 -1.35 -2.27
N ASN A 107 1.85 -0.74 -3.45
CA ASN A 107 2.16 -1.42 -4.71
C ASN A 107 1.06 -2.41 -5.18
N GLY A 108 -0.17 -2.29 -4.66
CA GLY A 108 -1.22 -3.27 -4.90
C GLY A 108 -0.89 -4.67 -4.38
N TYR A 109 0.02 -4.79 -3.42
CA TYR A 109 0.48 -6.08 -2.93
C TYR A 109 -0.65 -6.81 -2.20
N SER A 110 -1.07 -7.95 -2.75
CA SER A 110 -2.27 -8.69 -2.35
C SER A 110 -2.37 -8.98 -0.87
N ASP A 111 -1.24 -9.32 -0.22
CA ASP A 111 -1.23 -9.71 1.19
C ASP A 111 -1.52 -8.52 2.12
N TYR A 112 -1.44 -7.29 1.61
CA TYR A 112 -1.77 -6.05 2.33
C TYR A 112 -3.13 -5.49 1.96
N LEU A 113 -3.85 -6.05 0.98
CA LEU A 113 -5.12 -5.48 0.50
C LEU A 113 -6.29 -5.74 1.44
N ASN A 114 -6.25 -6.82 2.22
CA ASN A 114 -7.30 -7.11 3.19
C ASN A 114 -7.34 -6.02 4.27
N VAL A 115 -8.51 -5.46 4.53
CA VAL A 115 -8.70 -4.35 5.48
C VAL A 115 -8.29 -4.70 6.90
N SER A 116 -8.26 -5.98 7.25
CA SER A 116 -7.90 -6.47 8.58
C SER A 116 -6.39 -6.61 8.79
N THR A 117 -5.59 -6.45 7.73
CA THR A 117 -4.13 -6.46 7.84
C THR A 117 -3.65 -5.26 8.64
N VAL A 118 -2.53 -5.42 9.34
CA VAL A 118 -1.96 -4.33 10.14
C VAL A 118 -1.55 -3.18 9.23
N GLU A 119 -0.96 -3.49 8.09
CA GLU A 119 -0.50 -2.55 7.07
C GLU A 119 -1.63 -1.68 6.54
N MET A 120 -2.77 -2.29 6.16
CA MET A 120 -3.93 -1.53 5.71
C MET A 120 -4.55 -0.72 6.84
N GLN A 121 -4.68 -1.29 8.04
CA GLN A 121 -5.22 -0.57 9.20
C GLN A 121 -4.40 0.67 9.57
N GLU A 122 -3.07 0.58 9.51
CA GLU A 122 -2.17 1.72 9.71
C GLU A 122 -2.36 2.77 8.61
N SER A 123 -2.56 2.36 7.36
CA SER A 123 -2.82 3.27 6.24
C SER A 123 -4.15 4.00 6.34
N LEU A 124 -5.20 3.30 6.71
CA LEU A 124 -6.51 3.91 6.92
C LEU A 124 -6.49 4.85 8.14
N LEU A 125 -5.77 4.50 9.20
CA LEU A 125 -5.61 5.35 10.39
C LEU A 125 -4.85 6.65 10.06
N ASP A 126 -3.78 6.55 9.29
CA ASP A 126 -2.97 7.70 8.85
C ASP A 126 -3.82 8.69 8.04
N ALA A 127 -4.76 8.20 7.21
CA ALA A 127 -5.66 9.01 6.40
C ALA A 127 -6.75 9.77 7.18
N ILE A 128 -6.93 9.47 8.47
CA ILE A 128 -7.87 10.16 9.38
C ILE A 128 -7.14 10.76 10.59
N THR A 129 -5.81 10.76 10.60
CA THR A 129 -5.05 11.31 11.72
C THR A 129 -4.47 12.67 11.33
N ASP A 130 -4.83 13.68 12.10
CA ASP A 130 -4.20 14.99 12.01
C ASP A 130 -2.72 14.87 12.40
N GLN A 131 -1.83 15.20 11.47
CA GLN A 131 -0.40 14.95 11.62
C GLN A 131 0.26 15.90 12.63
N ASP A 132 -0.32 17.08 12.87
CA ASP A 132 0.23 18.07 13.80
C ASP A 132 -0.11 17.72 15.26
N SER A 133 -1.34 17.28 15.51
CA SER A 133 -1.87 16.95 16.84
C SER A 133 -1.78 15.46 17.18
N GLY A 134 -1.62 14.59 16.19
CA GLY A 134 -1.66 13.13 16.33
C GLY A 134 -3.04 12.57 16.71
N LYS A 135 -4.09 13.39 16.62
CA LYS A 135 -5.46 13.01 16.98
C LYS A 135 -6.22 12.46 15.78
N VAL A 136 -7.05 11.46 16.03
CA VAL A 136 -7.99 10.93 15.03
C VAL A 136 -9.12 11.94 14.82
N ASP A 137 -9.36 12.27 13.55
CA ASP A 137 -10.50 13.03 13.09
C ASP A 137 -11.72 12.09 12.95
N VAL A 138 -12.63 12.21 13.92
CA VAL A 138 -13.83 11.36 14.00
C VAL A 138 -14.82 11.68 12.88
N ASP A 139 -14.85 12.93 12.42
CA ASP A 139 -15.76 13.39 11.37
C ASP A 139 -15.32 12.84 10.02
N LEU A 140 -14.00 12.82 9.73
CA LEU A 140 -13.45 12.13 8.57
C LEU A 140 -13.69 10.62 8.63
N ALA A 141 -13.50 10.00 9.79
CA ALA A 141 -13.78 8.57 9.96
C ALA A 141 -15.26 8.23 9.68
N GLU A 142 -16.19 9.10 10.09
CA GLU A 142 -17.61 8.95 9.82
C GLU A 142 -17.97 9.19 8.36
N LEU A 143 -17.39 10.22 7.74
CA LEU A 143 -17.54 10.48 6.31
C LEU A 143 -17.09 9.28 5.49
N TYR A 144 -15.89 8.75 5.76
CA TYR A 144 -15.34 7.61 5.03
C TYR A 144 -16.17 6.34 5.26
N ALA A 145 -16.63 6.09 6.49
CA ALA A 145 -17.54 4.98 6.76
C ALA A 145 -18.87 5.14 5.98
N SER A 146 -19.49 6.32 5.99
CA SER A 146 -20.80 6.56 5.35
C SER A 146 -20.77 6.53 3.82
N THR A 147 -19.60 6.73 3.22
CA THR A 147 -19.41 6.77 1.76
C THR A 147 -18.71 5.53 1.20
N SER A 148 -18.40 4.54 2.05
CA SER A 148 -17.80 3.28 1.62
C SER A 148 -18.84 2.37 0.95
N SER A 149 -18.49 1.76 -0.18
CA SER A 149 -19.37 0.80 -0.86
C SER A 149 -19.31 -0.60 -0.24
N SER A 150 -18.28 -0.90 0.55
CA SER A 150 -18.09 -2.22 1.16
C SER A 150 -18.36 -2.20 2.66
N LYS A 151 -19.15 -3.16 3.15
CA LYS A 151 -19.40 -3.32 4.59
C LYS A 151 -18.12 -3.49 5.41
N PHE A 152 -17.11 -4.16 4.85
CA PHE A 152 -15.82 -4.34 5.52
C PHE A 152 -15.09 -3.00 5.73
N LEU A 153 -15.20 -2.07 4.77
CA LEU A 153 -14.63 -0.73 4.88
C LEU A 153 -15.40 0.13 5.89
N VAL A 154 -16.73 0.04 5.88
CA VAL A 154 -17.59 0.68 6.89
C VAL A 154 -17.15 0.28 8.30
N GLU A 155 -17.03 -1.03 8.55
CA GLU A 155 -16.61 -1.57 9.84
C GLU A 155 -15.18 -1.17 10.21
N ALA A 156 -14.25 -1.18 9.24
CA ALA A 156 -12.87 -0.76 9.44
C ALA A 156 -12.78 0.69 9.91
N PHE A 157 -13.38 1.65 9.18
CA PHE A 157 -13.34 3.06 9.54
C PHE A 157 -14.03 3.35 10.89
N GLN A 158 -15.16 2.69 11.17
CA GLN A 158 -15.83 2.81 12.47
C GLN A 158 -14.94 2.32 13.62
N GLY A 159 -14.17 1.25 13.41
CA GLY A 159 -13.24 0.69 14.40
C GLY A 159 -12.03 1.58 14.71
N LEU A 160 -11.65 2.49 13.80
CA LEU A 160 -10.49 3.36 13.97
C LEU A 160 -10.74 4.57 14.89
N LYS A 161 -12.01 4.93 15.17
CA LYS A 161 -12.41 6.08 16.00
C LYS A 161 -11.84 6.10 17.43
N SER A 162 -11.25 4.99 17.90
CA SER A 162 -10.73 4.82 19.27
C SER A 162 -9.22 4.62 19.36
N LYS A 163 -8.49 4.58 18.23
CA LYS A 163 -7.05 4.31 18.22
C LYS A 163 -6.25 5.61 18.40
N THR A 164 -5.11 5.51 19.06
CA THR A 164 -4.12 6.60 19.15
C THR A 164 -2.96 6.28 18.21
N ASN A 165 -2.53 7.28 17.42
CA ASN A 165 -1.39 7.13 16.54
C ASN A 165 -0.10 7.27 17.35
N PRO A 166 0.84 6.31 17.31
CA PRO A 166 2.13 6.49 17.95
C PRO A 166 2.93 7.60 17.23
N GLN A 167 3.14 8.72 17.92
CA GLN A 167 4.05 9.78 17.45
C GLN A 167 5.51 9.31 17.52
N HIS A 168 6.28 9.60 16.47
CA HIS A 168 7.73 9.38 16.43
C HIS A 168 8.50 10.70 16.59
N LYS A 169 9.55 10.69 17.43
CA LYS A 169 10.53 11.77 17.58
C LYS A 169 11.74 11.55 16.65
N ARG A 170 12.19 12.63 16.01
CA ARG A 170 13.33 12.71 15.08
C ARG A 170 14.68 12.77 15.83
N TRP A 171 15.74 12.30 15.14
CA TRP A 171 17.20 12.55 15.27
C TRP A 171 18.08 11.30 15.47
N LEU A 172 18.61 10.78 14.35
CA LEU A 172 19.98 10.28 14.10
C LEU A 172 20.11 9.90 12.60
N ARG A 173 21.32 9.52 12.13
CA ARG A 173 21.72 9.30 10.72
C ARG A 173 20.80 8.35 9.93
N GLU A 174 20.03 7.54 10.64
CA GLU A 174 18.87 6.77 10.18
C GLU A 174 17.79 6.77 11.27
N THR A 175 16.53 6.71 10.89
CA THR A 175 15.40 6.54 11.83
C THR A 175 14.65 5.27 11.48
N CYS A 176 14.74 4.25 12.34
CA CYS A 176 13.88 3.08 12.26
C CYS A 176 12.48 3.43 12.78
N SER A 177 11.45 3.01 12.04
CA SER A 177 10.06 3.22 12.41
C SER A 177 9.38 1.87 12.72
N SER A 178 8.42 1.90 13.63
CA SER A 178 7.50 0.78 13.85
C SER A 178 6.25 0.85 12.99
N ALA A 179 6.05 1.95 12.26
CA ALA A 179 4.94 2.13 11.32
C ALA A 179 5.37 1.75 9.90
N ASN A 180 4.42 1.32 9.06
CA ASN A 180 4.64 1.06 7.63
C ASN A 180 5.68 -0.04 7.39
N LEU A 181 5.68 -1.05 8.25
CA LEU A 181 6.63 -2.15 8.22
C LEU A 181 6.46 -3.01 6.95
N ALA A 182 7.54 -3.16 6.19
CA ALA A 182 7.62 -4.15 5.11
C ALA A 182 8.30 -5.43 5.58
N VAL A 183 7.92 -6.57 5.00
CA VAL A 183 8.61 -7.84 5.21
C VAL A 183 10.04 -7.75 4.65
N LYS A 184 11.06 -8.07 5.46
CA LYS A 184 12.47 -7.93 5.03
C LYS A 184 12.82 -8.76 3.80
N ASN A 185 12.24 -9.95 3.66
CA ASN A 185 12.49 -10.80 2.50
C ASN A 185 12.02 -10.12 1.21
N SER A 186 10.84 -9.47 1.21
CA SER A 186 10.35 -8.67 0.08
C SER A 186 11.32 -7.53 -0.25
N CYS A 187 11.86 -6.85 0.76
CA CYS A 187 12.86 -5.80 0.55
C CYS A 187 14.21 -6.32 0.02
N ARG A 188 14.63 -7.53 0.45
CA ARG A 188 15.83 -8.18 -0.11
C ARG A 188 15.62 -8.54 -1.58
N SER A 189 14.46 -9.09 -1.93
CA SER A 189 14.11 -9.36 -3.33
C SER A 189 14.05 -8.08 -4.16
N LEU A 190 13.55 -6.96 -3.63
CA LEU A 190 13.64 -5.66 -4.30
C LEU A 190 15.09 -5.25 -4.53
N LEU A 191 15.95 -5.33 -3.50
CA LEU A 191 17.38 -4.99 -3.62
C LEU A 191 18.11 -5.83 -4.66
N GLU A 192 17.80 -7.10 -4.82
CA GLU A 192 18.39 -7.95 -5.86
C GLU A 192 18.09 -7.45 -7.28
N ASN A 193 16.95 -6.76 -7.48
CA ASN A 193 16.56 -6.21 -8.79
C ASN A 193 17.13 -4.80 -9.02
N VAL A 194 17.42 -4.07 -7.94
CA VAL A 194 18.03 -2.74 -7.98
C VAL A 194 19.56 -2.84 -8.11
N ARG A 195 20.17 -3.87 -7.51
CA ARG A 195 21.62 -4.06 -7.50
C ARG A 195 22.17 -4.31 -8.91
N GLY A 196 23.09 -3.46 -9.35
CA GLY A 196 23.71 -3.55 -10.68
C GLY A 196 22.80 -3.08 -11.83
N ASN A 197 21.62 -2.53 -11.52
CA ASN A 197 20.77 -1.89 -12.51
C ASN A 197 21.28 -0.48 -12.82
N ILE A 198 22.02 -0.37 -13.92
CA ILE A 198 22.65 0.87 -14.38
C ILE A 198 21.69 1.83 -15.11
N THR A 199 20.39 1.51 -15.16
CA THR A 199 19.38 2.33 -15.83
C THR A 199 19.24 3.68 -15.15
N TRP A 200 19.21 4.74 -15.95
CA TRP A 200 19.04 6.10 -15.48
C TRP A 200 17.59 6.39 -15.09
N LYS A 201 17.40 6.92 -13.88
CA LYS A 201 16.14 7.49 -13.40
C LYS A 201 16.29 8.99 -13.29
N THR A 202 15.27 9.72 -13.71
CA THR A 202 15.17 11.17 -13.50
C THR A 202 13.77 11.55 -13.03
N GLY A 203 13.67 12.52 -12.12
CA GLY A 203 12.40 13.09 -11.63
C GLY A 203 11.45 12.07 -11.00
N SER A 204 10.15 12.33 -11.13
CA SER A 204 9.05 11.49 -10.61
C SER A 204 8.71 10.28 -11.51
N PRO A 205 8.02 9.23 -11.02
CA PRO A 205 7.71 8.97 -9.61
C PRO A 205 8.97 8.76 -8.78
N ARG A 206 8.89 9.06 -7.48
CA ARG A 206 10.01 9.00 -6.52
C ARG A 206 10.03 7.68 -5.73
N SER A 207 9.71 6.59 -6.39
CA SER A 207 9.62 5.27 -5.77
C SER A 207 9.88 4.14 -6.77
N ILE A 208 10.41 3.03 -6.26
CA ILE A 208 10.50 1.74 -6.94
C ILE A 208 10.01 0.67 -5.95
N CYS A 209 9.03 -0.13 -6.37
CA CYS A 209 8.40 -1.13 -5.53
C CYS A 209 8.45 -2.53 -6.15
N LYS A 210 8.58 -3.53 -5.29
CA LYS A 210 8.41 -4.93 -5.64
C LYS A 210 7.82 -5.69 -4.46
N TYR A 211 6.83 -6.52 -4.71
CA TYR A 211 5.98 -7.09 -3.67
C TYR A 211 5.45 -5.97 -2.75
N GLY A 212 5.35 -6.22 -1.46
CA GLY A 212 5.00 -5.23 -0.44
C GLY A 212 6.17 -4.39 0.08
N CYS A 213 7.27 -4.23 -0.68
CA CYS A 213 8.37 -3.35 -0.26
C CYS A 213 8.66 -2.29 -1.33
N CYS A 214 8.93 -1.07 -0.85
CA CYS A 214 9.21 0.09 -1.68
C CYS A 214 10.46 0.82 -1.19
N ILE A 215 11.31 1.22 -2.14
CA ILE A 215 12.32 2.26 -1.93
C ILE A 215 11.72 3.57 -2.44
N SER A 216 11.69 4.60 -1.62
CA SER A 216 11.26 5.95 -2.03
C SER A 216 12.27 7.00 -1.57
N TRP A 217 12.25 8.19 -2.16
CA TRP A 217 13.22 9.25 -1.84
C TRP A 217 12.61 10.64 -1.88
N SER A 218 13.12 11.59 -1.08
CA SER A 218 12.42 12.84 -0.72
C SER A 218 12.37 13.95 -1.79
N ALA A 219 13.26 13.95 -2.80
CA ALA A 219 13.29 14.99 -3.82
C ALA A 219 13.58 14.46 -5.23
N ASN A 220 13.32 15.25 -6.27
CA ASN A 220 13.69 14.87 -7.62
C ASN A 220 15.22 14.78 -7.74
N ALA A 221 15.72 13.68 -8.32
CA ALA A 221 17.13 13.44 -8.56
C ALA A 221 17.31 12.72 -9.90
N THR A 222 18.54 12.78 -10.43
CA THR A 222 18.95 12.04 -11.63
C THR A 222 20.09 11.10 -11.26
N PHE A 223 19.86 9.80 -11.32
CA PHE A 223 20.81 8.80 -10.83
C PHE A 223 20.63 7.45 -11.55
N GLN A 224 21.55 6.52 -11.34
CA GLN A 224 21.39 5.13 -11.79
C GLN A 224 20.71 4.33 -10.70
N ILE A 225 19.72 3.50 -11.03
CA ILE A 225 18.90 2.76 -10.06
C ILE A 225 19.75 2.05 -8.99
N GLU A 226 20.88 1.47 -9.36
CA GLU A 226 21.80 0.82 -8.42
C GLU A 226 22.27 1.71 -7.26
N ASN A 227 22.30 3.04 -7.43
CA ASN A 227 22.71 4.01 -6.42
C ASN A 227 21.79 4.00 -5.18
N LEU A 228 20.57 3.46 -5.29
CA LEU A 228 19.64 3.29 -4.16
C LEU A 228 20.06 2.15 -3.20
N THR A 229 20.92 1.24 -3.67
CA THR A 229 21.21 -0.03 -2.99
C THR A 229 21.85 0.15 -1.62
N ASN A 230 22.81 1.08 -1.49
CA ASN A 230 23.62 1.19 -0.27
C ASN A 230 22.79 1.60 0.95
N ALA A 231 21.98 2.66 0.81
CA ALA A 231 21.14 3.14 1.90
C ALA A 231 19.99 2.17 2.22
N ALA A 232 19.41 1.49 1.22
CA ALA A 232 18.37 0.49 1.46
C ALA A 232 18.93 -0.78 2.12
N ASN A 233 20.13 -1.24 1.73
CA ASN A 233 20.80 -2.35 2.40
C ASN A 233 21.21 -1.98 3.84
N TYR A 234 21.67 -0.75 4.07
CA TYR A 234 21.94 -0.24 5.41
C TYR A 234 20.68 -0.30 6.28
N CYS A 235 19.54 0.18 5.78
CA CYS A 235 18.25 0.11 6.44
C CYS A 235 17.85 -1.32 6.88
N ILE A 236 17.96 -2.29 5.97
CA ILE A 236 17.62 -3.70 6.23
C ILE A 236 18.48 -4.29 7.36
N ASN A 237 19.74 -3.87 7.46
CA ASN A 237 20.67 -4.41 8.44
C ASN A 237 20.60 -3.66 9.78
N ALA A 238 20.29 -2.37 9.77
CA ALA A 238 20.20 -1.53 10.97
C ALA A 238 18.85 -1.68 11.71
N CYS A 239 17.75 -1.90 10.98
CA CYS A 239 16.40 -1.84 11.55
C CYS A 239 15.69 -3.19 11.59
N GLY A 240 15.04 -3.51 12.72
CA GLY A 240 14.14 -4.65 12.92
C GLY A 240 14.77 -6.04 12.75
N THR A 241 13.98 -7.10 12.91
CA THR A 241 14.41 -8.51 12.69
C THR A 241 13.76 -9.11 11.45
N SER A 242 12.43 -9.27 11.45
CA SER A 242 11.66 -9.84 10.32
C SER A 242 11.02 -8.78 9.43
N TYR A 243 10.83 -7.58 9.96
CA TYR A 243 10.23 -6.44 9.27
C TYR A 243 11.18 -5.24 9.30
N VAL A 244 11.00 -4.32 8.35
CA VAL A 244 11.79 -3.09 8.23
C VAL A 244 10.91 -1.93 7.80
N SER A 245 11.12 -0.79 8.46
CA SER A 245 10.69 0.53 8.01
C SER A 245 11.74 1.51 8.49
N CYS A 246 12.35 2.25 7.58
CA CYS A 246 13.31 3.27 7.98
C CYS A 246 13.46 4.39 6.95
N GLU A 247 14.05 5.48 7.44
CA GLU A 247 14.53 6.61 6.67
C GLU A 247 16.03 6.79 6.89
N VAL A 248 16.78 6.97 5.81
CA VAL A 248 18.22 7.27 5.81
C VAL A 248 18.41 8.67 5.25
N TYR A 249 19.00 9.55 6.06
CA TYR A 249 19.10 10.97 5.72
C TYR A 249 20.35 11.29 4.88
N GLY A 250 20.23 12.28 3.98
CA GLY A 250 21.37 12.85 3.26
C GLY A 250 22.10 11.85 2.35
N VAL A 251 21.35 10.96 1.71
CA VAL A 251 21.83 10.04 0.68
C VAL A 251 22.17 10.85 -0.57
N GLU A 252 23.41 10.75 -1.04
CA GLU A 252 23.84 11.40 -2.27
C GLU A 252 23.52 10.53 -3.49
N LEU A 253 22.62 11.02 -4.33
CA LEU A 253 22.27 10.43 -5.63
C LEU A 253 22.85 11.32 -6.73
N GLN A 254 24.08 11.00 -7.17
CA GLN A 254 24.80 11.71 -8.25
C GLN A 254 24.80 13.24 -8.07
N GLY A 255 25.22 13.71 -6.89
CA GLY A 255 25.31 15.13 -6.56
C GLY A 255 24.01 15.78 -6.06
N THR A 256 22.90 15.03 -5.98
CA THR A 256 21.67 15.49 -5.31
C THR A 256 21.55 14.80 -3.95
N LEU A 257 21.43 15.59 -2.87
CA LEU A 257 21.14 15.04 -1.55
C LEU A 257 19.64 14.81 -1.39
N VAL A 258 19.26 13.60 -1.00
CA VAL A 258 17.89 13.20 -0.71
C VAL A 258 17.84 12.40 0.58
N ASP A 259 16.67 12.28 1.16
CA ASP A 259 16.39 11.26 2.17
C ASP A 259 15.83 10.03 1.44
N GLN A 260 16.26 8.84 1.82
CA GLN A 260 15.81 7.59 1.23
C GLN A 260 15.09 6.74 2.26
N CYS A 261 13.89 6.29 1.92
CA CYS A 261 13.05 5.47 2.77
C CYS A 261 12.91 4.07 2.21
N LEU A 262 12.79 3.09 3.10
CA LEU A 262 12.45 1.71 2.80
C LEU A 262 11.29 1.30 3.71
N SER A 263 10.14 0.99 3.13
CA SER A 263 8.92 0.67 3.87
C SER A 263 7.95 -0.13 3.01
N ASN A 264 6.75 -0.42 3.52
CA ASN A 264 5.67 -1.00 2.73
C ASN A 264 4.91 0.03 1.87
N ARG A 265 5.29 1.32 1.92
CA ARG A 265 4.64 2.39 1.16
C ARG A 265 5.60 3.02 0.16
N ALA A 266 5.06 3.34 -1.00
CA ALA A 266 5.75 4.10 -2.04
C ALA A 266 5.82 5.60 -1.77
N THR A 267 5.18 6.08 -0.69
CA THR A 267 5.03 7.49 -0.34
C THR A 267 5.46 7.77 1.09
N GLY A 268 5.50 9.06 1.45
CA GLY A 268 5.77 9.51 2.82
C GLY A 268 7.23 9.85 3.12
N CYS A 269 8.16 9.60 2.19
CA CYS A 269 9.56 9.99 2.36
C CYS A 269 9.74 11.51 2.21
N ARG A 270 10.29 12.19 3.23
CA ARG A 270 10.28 13.65 3.37
C ARG A 270 11.58 14.25 3.89
#